data_AF-A0A062UKV2-F1
#
_entry.id   AF-A0A062UKV2-F1
#
_cell.length_a   1.000
_cell.length_b   1.000
_cell.length_c   1.000
_cell.angle_alpha   90.00
_cell.angle_beta   90.00
_cell.angle_gamma   90.00
#
_symmetry.space_group_name_H-M   'P 1'
#
loop_
_entity.id
_entity.type
_entity.pdbx_description
1 polymer ?
#
loop_
_entity_poly.entity_id
_entity_poly.type
_entity_poly.pdbx_seq_one_letter_code
_entity_poly.pdbx_strand_id
1 'polypeptide(L)'
;MSMAGPTRLEIMIDAASPVVAKLSPERRARFTHLVDQFLQDVEFRGADGFDVTSRVRVTLATYACLLLLNRPRERFDLGMRIVIRERGVPTDDQMMGRYSRWGRMDLCWASIMKDGVLSIPGCCAAMHELAHRLDNRNIFWDGLPATHSAECHEKWCADMDEELDFLRTRLANGFETPLTPHAATSQADFFNCTTTAYFEQPDMLRDHFRRVHDRLAHFYEDGR
;
A
#
# COMPACT_ATOMS: atom_id res chain seq x y z
N MET A 1 6.47 -33.42 -16.16
CA MET A 1 6.89 -32.94 -14.82
C MET A 1 5.63 -32.50 -14.11
N SER A 2 5.28 -33.12 -12.98
CA SER A 2 4.08 -32.78 -12.22
C SER A 2 4.25 -31.36 -11.66
N MET A 3 3.46 -30.39 -12.12
CA MET A 3 3.35 -29.14 -11.39
C MET A 3 2.57 -29.45 -10.12
N ALA A 4 3.26 -29.49 -8.98
CA ALA A 4 2.60 -29.53 -7.68
C ALA A 4 1.59 -28.38 -7.64
N GLY A 5 0.37 -28.66 -7.15
CA GLY A 5 -0.67 -27.64 -7.02
C GLY A 5 -0.21 -26.48 -6.12
N PRO A 6 -0.91 -25.33 -6.16
CA PRO A 6 -0.53 -24.15 -5.39
C PRO A 6 -0.47 -24.48 -3.89
N THR A 7 0.58 -24.01 -3.24
CA THR A 7 0.77 -24.12 -1.79
C THR A 7 -0.32 -23.37 -1.04
N ARG A 8 -0.52 -23.69 0.24
CA ARG A 8 -1.47 -22.98 1.10
C ARG A 8 -1.18 -21.47 1.16
N LEU A 9 0.10 -21.08 1.17
CA LEU A 9 0.52 -19.68 1.18
C LEU A 9 0.09 -18.97 -0.11
N GLU A 10 0.33 -19.58 -1.27
CA GLU A 10 -0.06 -19.02 -2.56
C GLU A 10 -1.57 -18.83 -2.69
N ILE A 11 -2.37 -19.78 -2.21
CA ILE A 11 -3.84 -19.65 -2.19
C ILE A 11 -4.27 -18.43 -1.36
N MET A 12 -3.61 -18.20 -0.22
CA MET A 12 -3.93 -17.08 0.67
C MET A 12 -3.46 -15.73 0.09
N ILE A 13 -2.34 -15.73 -0.63
CA ILE A 13 -1.84 -14.55 -1.35
C ILE A 13 -2.81 -14.16 -2.48
N ASP A 14 -3.22 -15.13 -3.30
CA ASP A 14 -4.15 -14.88 -4.40
C ASP A 14 -5.52 -14.37 -3.89
N ALA A 15 -5.97 -14.89 -2.74
CA ALA A 15 -7.19 -14.42 -2.09
C ALA A 15 -7.04 -13.00 -1.49
N ALA A 16 -5.83 -12.59 -1.12
CA ALA A 16 -5.56 -11.27 -0.55
C ALA A 16 -5.47 -10.17 -1.63
N SER A 17 -4.96 -10.51 -2.82
CA SER A 17 -4.90 -9.56 -3.93
C SER A 17 -4.99 -10.25 -5.30
N PRO A 18 -5.99 -9.91 -6.14
CA PRO A 18 -6.11 -10.45 -7.49
C PRO A 18 -4.97 -10.00 -8.42
N VAL A 19 -4.20 -8.99 -8.00
CA VAL A 19 -3.03 -8.48 -8.74
C VAL A 19 -1.94 -9.54 -8.84
N VAL A 20 -1.72 -10.28 -7.75
CA VAL A 20 -0.65 -11.29 -7.69
C VAL A 20 -0.92 -12.46 -8.63
N ALA A 21 -2.20 -12.82 -8.81
CA ALA A 21 -2.62 -13.86 -9.74
C ALA A 21 -2.32 -13.51 -11.21
N LYS A 22 -2.12 -12.22 -11.54
CA LYS A 22 -1.79 -11.74 -12.90
C LYS A 22 -0.29 -11.67 -13.17
N LEU A 23 0.57 -11.93 -12.17
CA LEU A 23 2.02 -11.87 -12.34
C LEU A 23 2.52 -13.06 -13.18
N SER A 24 3.61 -12.86 -13.93
CA SER A 24 4.31 -13.96 -14.58
C SER A 24 4.78 -15.00 -13.55
N PRO A 25 4.94 -16.28 -13.92
CA PRO A 25 5.35 -17.32 -12.97
C PRO A 25 6.61 -16.98 -12.16
N GLU A 26 7.60 -16.35 -12.82
CA GLU A 26 8.85 -15.91 -12.19
C GLU A 26 8.63 -14.77 -11.19
N ARG A 27 7.85 -13.75 -11.57
CA ARG A 27 7.49 -12.64 -10.67
C ARG A 27 6.67 -13.14 -9.50
N ARG A 28 5.75 -14.07 -9.73
CA ARG A 28 4.92 -14.70 -8.69
C ARG A 28 5.77 -15.51 -7.71
N ALA A 29 6.70 -16.34 -8.20
CA ALA A 29 7.61 -17.08 -7.32
C ALA A 29 8.46 -16.16 -6.44
N ARG A 30 9.01 -15.07 -7.03
CA ARG A 30 9.73 -14.04 -6.27
C ARG A 30 8.84 -13.37 -5.23
N PHE A 31 7.62 -12.99 -5.61
CA PHE A 31 6.66 -12.35 -4.72
C PHE A 31 6.29 -13.26 -3.54
N THR A 32 5.98 -14.53 -3.79
CA THR A 32 5.69 -15.51 -2.73
C THR A 32 6.87 -15.65 -1.77
N HIS A 33 8.10 -15.65 -2.27
CA HIS A 33 9.30 -15.68 -1.42
C HIS A 33 9.44 -14.41 -0.56
N LEU A 34 9.18 -13.22 -1.15
CA LEU A 34 9.17 -11.95 -0.42
C LEU A 34 8.13 -11.95 0.71
N VAL A 35 6.92 -12.47 0.44
CA VAL A 35 5.86 -12.60 1.45
C VAL A 35 6.27 -13.56 2.57
N ASP A 36 6.87 -14.70 2.23
CA ASP A 36 7.35 -15.67 3.22
C ASP A 36 8.42 -15.05 4.15
N GLN A 37 9.40 -14.33 3.58
CA GLN A 37 10.39 -13.60 4.36
C GLN A 37 9.74 -12.56 5.28
N PHE A 38 8.83 -11.75 4.75
CA PHE A 38 8.12 -10.74 5.55
C PHE A 38 7.37 -11.38 6.74
N LEU A 39 6.74 -12.54 6.54
CA LEU A 39 6.01 -13.26 7.59
C LEU A 39 6.92 -13.79 8.72
N GLN A 40 8.19 -14.06 8.42
CA GLN A 40 9.20 -14.53 9.36
C GLN A 40 9.82 -13.36 10.15
N ASP A 41 10.01 -12.23 9.48
CA ASP A 41 10.76 -11.09 10.02
C ASP A 41 9.89 -10.06 10.76
N VAL A 42 8.57 -10.09 10.55
CA VAL A 42 7.60 -9.16 11.15
C VAL A 42 6.83 -9.81 12.28
N GLU A 43 6.79 -9.13 13.42
CA GLU A 43 5.98 -9.55 14.56
C GLU A 43 4.55 -9.02 14.42
N PHE A 44 3.56 -9.93 14.35
CA PHE A 44 2.14 -9.55 14.34
C PHE A 44 1.52 -9.79 15.72
N ARG A 45 0.88 -8.78 16.30
CA ARG A 45 0.21 -8.88 17.60
C ARG A 45 -1.23 -8.38 17.54
N GLY A 46 -2.14 -9.13 18.15
CA GLY A 46 -3.50 -8.68 18.39
C GLY A 46 -3.57 -7.74 19.59
N ALA A 47 -4.38 -6.69 19.48
CA ALA A 47 -4.77 -5.83 20.60
C ALA A 47 -6.27 -6.02 20.89
N ASP A 48 -6.66 -5.72 22.14
CA ASP A 48 -8.06 -5.74 22.58
C ASP A 48 -8.78 -7.08 22.32
N GLY A 49 -8.04 -8.19 22.44
CA GLY A 49 -8.57 -9.54 22.21
C GLY A 49 -8.68 -9.97 20.75
N PHE A 50 -8.19 -9.16 19.80
CA PHE A 50 -8.20 -9.50 18.38
C PHE A 50 -7.31 -10.73 18.08
N ASP A 51 -7.87 -11.75 17.44
CA ASP A 51 -7.13 -12.95 17.04
C ASP A 51 -6.44 -12.76 15.68
N VAL A 52 -5.11 -12.81 15.69
CA VAL A 52 -4.29 -12.64 14.48
C VAL A 52 -4.11 -13.98 13.79
N THR A 53 -5.10 -14.32 12.97
CA THR A 53 -5.08 -15.55 12.16
C THR A 53 -4.01 -15.51 11.05
N SER A 54 -3.68 -16.66 10.48
CA SER A 54 -2.81 -16.75 9.29
C SER A 54 -3.34 -15.90 8.12
N ARG A 55 -4.67 -15.78 7.97
CA ARG A 55 -5.27 -14.96 6.92
C ARG A 55 -4.90 -13.50 7.09
N VAL A 56 -5.03 -12.97 8.31
CA VAL A 56 -4.67 -11.59 8.65
C VAL A 56 -3.20 -11.33 8.31
N ARG A 57 -2.30 -12.22 8.75
CA ARG A 57 -0.85 -12.08 8.52
C ARG A 57 -0.51 -12.08 7.03
N VAL A 58 -1.04 -13.04 6.27
CA VAL A 58 -0.76 -13.17 4.83
C VAL A 58 -1.34 -11.99 4.05
N THR A 59 -2.54 -11.50 4.38
CA THR A 59 -3.12 -10.31 3.73
C THR A 59 -2.23 -9.08 3.92
N LEU A 60 -1.82 -8.80 5.16
CA LEU A 60 -0.95 -7.66 5.45
C LEU A 60 0.43 -7.79 4.79
N ALA A 61 1.03 -8.98 4.82
CA ALA A 61 2.29 -9.26 4.14
C ALA A 61 2.17 -9.10 2.62
N THR A 62 1.07 -9.56 2.02
CA THR A 62 0.79 -9.39 0.58
C THR A 62 0.75 -7.91 0.21
N TYR A 63 0.01 -7.11 0.96
CA TYR A 63 -0.07 -5.67 0.75
C TYR A 63 1.28 -4.97 0.92
N ALA A 64 2.05 -5.32 1.95
CA ALA A 64 3.40 -4.80 2.13
C ALA A 64 4.31 -5.14 0.94
N CYS A 65 4.33 -6.41 0.53
CA CYS A 65 5.19 -6.88 -0.55
C CYS A 65 4.76 -6.36 -1.93
N LEU A 66 3.50 -5.98 -2.15
CA LEU A 66 3.06 -5.33 -3.39
C LEU A 66 3.78 -4.00 -3.59
N LEU A 67 3.95 -3.22 -2.52
CA LEU A 67 4.72 -1.96 -2.54
C LEU A 67 6.21 -2.18 -2.89
N LEU A 68 6.72 -3.41 -2.71
CA LEU A 68 8.11 -3.78 -3.00
C LEU A 68 8.28 -4.59 -4.30
N LEU A 69 7.19 -4.94 -4.99
CA LEU A 69 7.18 -5.96 -6.05
C LEU A 69 8.25 -5.72 -7.12
N ASN A 70 8.45 -4.47 -7.50
CA ASN A 70 9.41 -4.07 -8.52
C ASN A 70 10.62 -3.31 -7.94
N ARG A 71 10.81 -3.33 -6.61
CA ARG A 71 11.94 -2.67 -5.92
C ARG A 71 12.83 -3.74 -5.29
N PRO A 72 13.55 -4.56 -6.08
CA PRO A 72 14.24 -5.77 -5.61
C PRO A 72 15.36 -5.51 -4.61
N ARG A 73 15.84 -4.27 -4.48
CA ARG A 73 16.86 -3.84 -3.53
C ARG A 73 16.27 -3.30 -2.22
N GLU A 74 14.98 -2.98 -2.20
CA GLU A 74 14.30 -2.47 -1.02
C GLU A 74 13.75 -3.59 -0.15
N ARG A 75 13.90 -3.43 1.16
CA ARG A 75 13.40 -4.36 2.17
C ARG A 75 12.83 -3.54 3.32
N PHE A 76 11.70 -3.99 3.88
CA PHE A 76 11.23 -3.48 5.16
C PHE A 76 12.29 -3.71 6.23
N ASP A 77 12.35 -2.80 7.20
CA ASP A 77 13.31 -2.89 8.30
C ASP A 77 12.99 -4.10 9.19
N LEU A 78 14.00 -4.94 9.43
CA LEU A 78 13.89 -6.19 10.16
C LEU A 78 13.70 -5.86 11.65
N GLY A 79 12.54 -6.20 12.22
CA GLY A 79 12.16 -5.79 13.59
C GLY A 79 10.87 -4.96 13.68
N MET A 80 10.14 -4.82 12.57
CA MET A 80 8.82 -4.21 12.57
C MET A 80 7.81 -5.05 13.37
N ARG A 81 7.00 -4.39 14.19
CA ARG A 81 5.88 -4.96 14.94
C ARG A 81 4.58 -4.34 14.45
N ILE A 82 3.68 -5.16 13.92
CA ILE A 82 2.33 -4.75 13.52
C ILE A 82 1.34 -5.15 14.61
N VAL A 83 0.72 -4.16 15.25
CA VAL A 83 -0.33 -4.35 16.26
C VAL A 83 -1.69 -4.13 15.62
N ILE A 84 -2.57 -5.12 15.70
CA ILE A 84 -3.84 -5.13 14.96
C ILE A 84 -5.00 -5.17 15.96
N ARG A 85 -5.98 -4.30 15.76
CA ARG A 85 -7.24 -4.31 16.50
C ARG A 85 -8.41 -4.44 15.56
N GLU A 86 -9.55 -4.90 16.07
CA GLU A 86 -10.74 -5.08 15.22
C GLU A 86 -11.30 -3.73 14.74
N ARG A 87 -11.44 -2.76 15.65
CA ARG A 87 -12.04 -1.45 15.39
C ARG A 87 -11.28 -0.33 16.10
N GLY A 88 -11.42 0.87 15.56
CA GLY A 88 -10.74 2.07 16.05
C GLY A 88 -9.34 2.20 15.46
N VAL A 89 -9.00 3.42 15.07
CA VAL A 89 -7.63 3.81 14.67
C VAL A 89 -7.15 4.77 15.76
N PRO A 90 -5.88 4.75 16.19
CA PRO A 90 -5.36 5.87 16.97
C PRO A 90 -5.55 7.16 16.17
N THR A 91 -5.91 8.26 16.83
CA THR A 91 -6.01 9.58 16.17
C THR A 91 -4.64 9.99 15.61
N ASP A 92 -4.58 10.88 14.60
CA ASP A 92 -3.30 11.32 13.98
C ASP A 92 -2.24 11.75 15.02
N ASP A 93 -2.64 12.43 16.09
CA ASP A 93 -1.75 12.79 17.20
C ASP A 93 -1.20 11.57 17.98
N GLN A 94 -1.98 10.49 18.09
CA GLN A 94 -1.56 9.23 18.72
C GLN A 94 -0.73 8.36 17.78
N MET A 95 -0.94 8.49 16.47
CA MET A 95 -0.14 7.86 15.43
C MET A 95 1.24 8.53 15.40
N MET A 96 1.32 9.87 15.29
CA MET A 96 2.55 10.67 15.36
C MET A 96 3.35 10.46 16.66
N GLY A 97 2.68 10.32 17.81
CA GLY A 97 3.33 9.98 19.08
C GLY A 97 3.92 8.56 19.14
N ARG A 98 3.37 7.59 18.38
CA ARG A 98 3.83 6.18 18.34
C ARG A 98 4.75 5.84 17.16
N TYR A 99 4.72 6.62 16.07
CA TYR A 99 5.72 6.54 15.00
C TYR A 99 7.12 6.89 15.52
N SER A 100 7.22 7.53 16.69
CA SER A 100 8.49 7.87 17.31
C SER A 100 9.20 6.63 17.90
N ARG A 101 10.28 6.22 17.21
CA ARG A 101 11.50 5.55 17.73
C ARG A 101 11.65 4.03 17.73
N TRP A 102 10.64 3.17 17.58
CA TRP A 102 10.83 1.71 17.87
C TRP A 102 10.14 0.66 16.96
N GLY A 103 9.81 0.99 15.71
CA GLY A 103 9.40 -0.03 14.73
C GLY A 103 8.01 -0.65 14.96
N ARG A 104 7.07 0.05 15.62
CA ARG A 104 5.68 -0.41 15.82
C ARG A 104 4.72 0.31 14.86
N MET A 105 3.79 -0.44 14.26
CA MET A 105 2.69 0.05 13.41
C MET A 105 1.36 -0.45 13.98
N ASP A 106 0.38 0.44 14.18
CA ASP A 106 -0.94 0.08 14.70
C ASP A 106 -1.99 0.12 13.57
N LEU A 107 -2.73 -0.98 13.37
CA LEU A 107 -3.70 -1.14 12.28
C LEU A 107 -5.11 -1.50 12.80
N CYS A 108 -6.13 -1.04 12.07
CA CYS A 108 -7.53 -1.42 12.26
C CYS A 108 -7.97 -2.42 11.19
N TRP A 109 -8.26 -3.65 11.58
CA TRP A 109 -8.64 -4.72 10.67
C TRP A 109 -9.97 -4.47 9.96
N ALA A 110 -10.97 -3.92 10.66
CA ALA A 110 -12.26 -3.61 10.03
C ALA A 110 -12.12 -2.56 8.92
N SER A 111 -11.21 -1.58 9.07
CA SER A 111 -10.94 -0.60 8.00
C SER A 111 -10.29 -1.31 6.80
N ILE A 112 -9.27 -2.12 7.04
CA ILE A 112 -8.58 -2.88 5.97
C ILE A 112 -9.54 -3.79 5.20
N MET A 113 -10.47 -4.46 5.88
CA MET A 113 -11.46 -5.32 5.23
C MET A 113 -12.58 -4.55 4.52
N LYS A 114 -12.86 -3.32 4.97
CA LYS A 114 -13.82 -2.43 4.30
C LYS A 114 -13.22 -1.84 3.02
N ASP A 115 -11.91 -1.58 3.05
CA ASP A 115 -11.17 -0.99 1.93
C ASP A 115 -10.50 -2.03 1.01
N GLY A 116 -10.41 -3.29 1.44
CA GLY A 116 -9.79 -4.39 0.71
C GLY A 116 -10.79 -5.24 -0.07
N VAL A 117 -10.39 -5.63 -1.29
CA VAL A 117 -10.98 -6.58 -2.27
C VAL A 117 -12.48 -6.46 -2.62
N LEU A 118 -13.38 -5.90 -1.78
CA LEU A 118 -14.82 -5.93 -2.07
C LEU A 118 -15.69 -4.75 -1.60
N SER A 119 -15.19 -3.56 -1.23
CA SER A 119 -16.15 -2.45 -0.99
C SER A 119 -15.71 -1.01 -1.21
N ILE A 120 -14.42 -0.66 -1.35
CA ILE A 120 -14.05 0.74 -1.60
C ILE A 120 -12.85 0.78 -2.56
N PRO A 121 -13.02 1.28 -3.81
CA PRO A 121 -11.90 1.47 -4.72
C PRO A 121 -10.83 2.36 -4.10
N GLY A 122 -9.63 1.82 -3.95
CA GLY A 122 -8.43 2.64 -3.91
C GLY A 122 -8.02 3.22 -2.57
N CYS A 123 -8.33 2.67 -1.38
CA CYS A 123 -7.69 3.17 -0.15
C CYS A 123 -7.44 2.07 0.88
N CYS A 124 -6.53 1.12 0.62
CA CYS A 124 -6.16 0.15 1.66
C CYS A 124 -5.35 0.83 2.78
N ALA A 125 -5.99 1.10 3.92
CA ALA A 125 -5.32 1.74 5.08
C ALA A 125 -4.04 1.01 5.53
N ALA A 126 -3.96 -0.31 5.36
CA ALA A 126 -2.71 -1.03 5.61
C ALA A 126 -1.60 -0.64 4.62
N MET A 127 -1.91 -0.53 3.32
CA MET A 127 -0.94 -0.07 2.33
C MET A 127 -0.53 1.39 2.57
N HIS A 128 -1.43 2.25 3.03
CA HIS A 128 -1.13 3.62 3.45
C HIS A 128 -0.02 3.65 4.53
N GLU A 129 -0.25 2.94 5.63
CA GLU A 129 0.71 2.90 6.76
C GLU A 129 2.05 2.25 6.37
N LEU A 130 1.99 1.22 5.53
CA LEU A 130 3.17 0.52 5.03
C LEU A 130 3.96 1.38 4.05
N ALA A 131 3.30 2.18 3.21
CA ALA A 131 3.95 3.13 2.32
C ALA A 131 4.67 4.23 3.11
N HIS A 132 4.05 4.80 4.15
CA HIS A 132 4.72 5.72 5.07
C HIS A 132 5.94 5.08 5.75
N ARG A 133 5.89 3.77 6.06
CA ARG A 133 7.05 3.08 6.62
C ARG A 133 8.20 2.92 5.62
N LEU A 134 7.90 2.70 4.35
CA LEU A 134 8.91 2.72 3.27
C LEU A 134 9.50 4.13 3.10
N ASP A 135 8.66 5.15 3.27
CA ASP A 135 9.02 6.56 3.13
C ASP A 135 9.87 7.12 4.30
N ASN A 136 9.89 6.50 5.48
CA ASN A 136 10.81 6.89 6.56
C ASN A 136 12.32 6.74 6.22
N ARG A 137 12.66 6.32 4.99
CA ARG A 137 14.02 6.33 4.42
C ARG A 137 14.28 7.52 3.49
N ASN A 138 13.24 8.29 3.17
CA ASN A 138 13.30 9.56 2.48
C ASN A 138 13.70 10.67 3.46
N ILE A 139 14.45 11.64 2.97
CA ILE A 139 14.94 12.78 3.76
C ILE A 139 13.86 13.86 3.97
N PHE A 140 12.72 13.77 3.26
CA PHE A 140 11.70 14.82 3.22
C PHE A 140 10.44 14.56 4.06
N TRP A 141 10.23 13.34 4.58
CA TRP A 141 9.12 12.98 5.50
C TRP A 141 7.73 13.46 5.02
N ASP A 142 7.48 13.43 3.71
CA ASP A 142 6.27 13.99 3.08
C ASP A 142 5.28 12.93 2.57
N GLY A 143 5.57 11.64 2.78
CA GLY A 143 4.76 10.54 2.28
C GLY A 143 5.06 10.19 0.83
N LEU A 144 6.05 10.82 0.18
CA LEU A 144 6.34 10.66 -1.24
C LEU A 144 7.57 9.77 -1.47
N PRO A 145 7.64 9.05 -2.59
CA PRO A 145 8.85 8.35 -3.01
C PRO A 145 10.17 9.08 -2.78
N ALA A 146 11.16 8.38 -2.20
CA ALA A 146 12.55 8.80 -2.31
C ALA A 146 12.98 8.79 -3.79
N THR A 147 12.91 9.95 -4.44
CA THR A 147 13.33 10.10 -5.85
C THR A 147 14.84 10.30 -5.95
N HIS A 148 15.42 9.94 -7.10
CA HIS A 148 16.88 9.94 -7.31
C HIS A 148 17.56 11.32 -7.30
N SER A 149 16.79 12.43 -7.37
CA SER A 149 17.31 13.80 -7.32
C SER A 149 16.26 14.78 -6.77
N ALA A 150 16.70 15.91 -6.20
CA ALA A 150 15.80 16.96 -5.72
C ALA A 150 14.87 17.51 -6.83
N GLU A 151 15.38 17.61 -8.07
CA GLU A 151 14.58 18.03 -9.23
C GLU A 151 13.48 17.02 -9.58
N CYS A 152 13.78 15.72 -9.54
CA CYS A 152 12.77 14.68 -9.72
C CYS A 152 11.72 14.71 -8.60
N HIS A 153 12.13 15.04 -7.38
CA HIS A 153 11.24 15.19 -6.24
C HIS A 153 10.29 16.38 -6.40
N GLU A 154 10.81 17.55 -6.75
CA GLU A 154 10.00 18.75 -7.00
C GLU A 154 8.99 18.51 -8.13
N LYS A 155 9.44 17.89 -9.22
CA LYS A 155 8.55 17.54 -10.34
C LYS A 155 7.47 16.55 -9.92
N TRP A 156 7.81 15.57 -9.09
CA TRP A 156 6.84 14.62 -8.54
C TRP A 156 5.80 15.33 -7.67
N CYS A 157 6.24 16.18 -6.73
CA CYS A 157 5.35 16.94 -5.85
C CYS A 157 4.39 17.79 -6.68
N ALA A 158 4.91 18.55 -7.65
CA ALA A 158 4.08 19.39 -8.51
C ALA A 158 3.04 18.59 -9.29
N ASP A 159 3.43 17.44 -9.87
CA ASP A 159 2.51 16.59 -10.62
C ASP A 159 1.43 15.95 -9.71
N MET A 160 1.78 15.60 -8.47
CA MET A 160 0.84 15.08 -7.47
C MET A 160 -0.13 16.16 -6.97
N ASP A 161 0.37 17.37 -6.71
CA ASP A 161 -0.45 18.49 -6.24
C ASP A 161 -1.47 18.93 -7.30
N GLU A 162 -1.06 19.01 -8.57
CA GLU A 162 -1.98 19.35 -9.67
C GLU A 162 -3.14 18.35 -9.78
N GLU A 163 -2.86 17.06 -9.65
CA GLU A 163 -3.87 16.00 -9.77
C GLU A 163 -4.75 15.88 -8.51
N LEU A 164 -4.18 16.17 -7.33
CA LEU A 164 -4.93 16.30 -6.08
C LEU A 164 -5.90 17.49 -6.13
N ASP A 165 -5.45 18.65 -6.62
CA ASP A 165 -6.31 19.82 -6.77
C ASP A 165 -7.41 19.59 -7.81
N PHE A 166 -7.11 18.83 -8.87
CA PHE A 166 -8.13 18.36 -9.81
C PHE A 166 -9.18 17.48 -9.11
N LEU A 167 -8.76 16.49 -8.31
CA LEU A 167 -9.67 15.65 -7.52
C LEU A 167 -10.55 16.50 -6.58
N ARG A 168 -9.94 17.40 -5.82
CA ARG A 168 -10.64 18.32 -4.88
C ARG A 168 -11.68 19.16 -5.61
N THR A 169 -11.31 19.70 -6.77
CA THR A 169 -12.22 20.50 -7.60
C THR A 169 -13.40 19.66 -8.08
N ARG A 170 -13.19 18.43 -8.54
CA ARG A 170 -14.29 17.55 -8.96
C ARG A 170 -15.26 17.25 -7.82
N LEU A 171 -14.73 16.89 -6.65
CA LEU A 171 -15.53 16.60 -5.46
C LEU A 171 -16.32 17.84 -4.99
N ALA A 172 -15.70 19.02 -4.98
CA ALA A 172 -16.35 20.27 -4.60
C ALA A 172 -17.52 20.63 -5.52
N ASN A 173 -17.45 20.24 -6.80
CA ASN A 173 -18.53 20.43 -7.76
C ASN A 173 -19.54 19.26 -7.79
N GLY A 174 -19.41 18.28 -6.90
CA GLY A 174 -20.33 17.14 -6.80
C GLY A 174 -20.20 16.12 -7.93
N PHE A 175 -19.09 16.12 -8.68
CA PHE A 175 -18.84 15.10 -9.69
C PHE A 175 -18.45 13.78 -9.04
N GLU A 176 -18.92 12.67 -9.59
CA GLU A 176 -18.41 11.35 -9.26
C GLU A 176 -16.94 11.22 -9.69
N THR A 177 -16.15 10.60 -8.81
CA THR A 177 -14.74 10.30 -8.98
C THR A 177 -14.49 8.84 -8.62
N PRO A 178 -13.56 8.15 -9.30
CA PRO A 178 -13.30 6.76 -8.99
C PRO A 178 -12.42 6.57 -7.75
N LEU A 179 -11.75 7.64 -7.29
CA LEU A 179 -11.11 7.71 -5.99
C LEU A 179 -12.09 8.22 -4.94
N THR A 180 -11.96 7.74 -3.71
CA THR A 180 -12.80 8.19 -2.60
C THR A 180 -12.49 9.63 -2.19
N PRO A 181 -13.42 10.32 -1.48
CA PRO A 181 -13.14 11.63 -0.90
C PRO A 181 -11.93 11.65 0.05
N HIS A 182 -11.57 10.51 0.65
CA HIS A 182 -10.41 10.44 1.54
C HIS A 182 -9.10 10.74 0.81
N ALA A 183 -8.98 10.35 -0.47
CA ALA A 183 -7.82 10.67 -1.30
C ALA A 183 -7.59 12.18 -1.48
N ALA A 184 -8.60 13.02 -1.20
CA ALA A 184 -8.51 14.47 -1.30
C ALA A 184 -8.03 15.18 -0.02
N THR A 185 -7.74 14.41 1.04
CA THR A 185 -7.39 14.94 2.37
C THR A 185 -6.00 15.57 2.38
N SER A 186 -4.98 14.82 1.98
CA SER A 186 -3.58 15.27 1.90
C SER A 186 -2.89 14.68 0.66
N GLN A 187 -1.71 15.20 0.31
CA GLN A 187 -0.90 14.67 -0.78
C GLN A 187 -0.45 13.22 -0.50
N ALA A 188 -0.20 12.89 0.76
CA ALA A 188 0.09 11.52 1.20
C ALA A 188 -1.12 10.59 1.01
N ASP A 189 -2.32 11.03 1.40
CA ASP A 189 -3.56 10.25 1.19
C ASP A 189 -3.83 10.04 -0.30
N PHE A 190 -3.56 11.07 -1.12
CA PHE A 190 -3.68 10.98 -2.56
C PHE A 190 -2.71 9.95 -3.15
N PHE A 191 -1.43 10.02 -2.79
CA PHE A 191 -0.42 9.03 -3.21
C PHE A 191 -0.79 7.60 -2.79
N ASN A 192 -1.28 7.42 -1.56
CA ASN A 192 -1.64 6.11 -1.03
C ASN A 192 -2.87 5.52 -1.74
N CYS A 193 -3.89 6.36 -1.97
CA CYS A 193 -5.09 5.90 -2.63
C CYS A 193 -4.85 5.63 -4.13
N THR A 194 -4.06 6.47 -4.79
CA THR A 194 -3.65 6.26 -6.19
C THR A 194 -2.71 5.07 -6.35
N THR A 195 -1.82 4.80 -5.38
CA THR A 195 -1.01 3.58 -5.33
C THR A 195 -1.87 2.32 -5.25
N THR A 196 -2.89 2.33 -4.40
CA THR A 196 -3.84 1.20 -4.31
C THR A 196 -4.54 0.99 -5.66
N ALA A 197 -5.09 2.07 -6.22
CA ALA A 197 -5.77 2.04 -7.52
C ALA A 197 -4.82 1.59 -8.64
N TYR A 198 -3.54 1.94 -8.60
CA TYR A 198 -2.55 1.55 -9.60
C TYR A 198 -2.33 0.04 -9.65
N PHE A 199 -2.27 -0.61 -8.49
CA PHE A 199 -2.15 -2.07 -8.46
C PHE A 199 -3.47 -2.76 -8.79
N GLU A 200 -4.58 -2.32 -8.20
CA GLU A 200 -5.87 -3.02 -8.30
C GLU A 200 -6.64 -2.72 -9.59
N GLN A 201 -6.65 -1.47 -10.03
CA GLN A 201 -7.45 -0.94 -11.14
C GLN A 201 -6.64 0.04 -12.02
N PRO A 202 -5.50 -0.40 -12.61
CA PRO A 202 -4.58 0.49 -13.34
C PRO A 202 -5.24 1.21 -14.51
N ASP A 203 -6.13 0.54 -15.25
CA ASP A 203 -6.82 1.14 -16.39
C ASP A 203 -7.73 2.31 -15.95
N MET A 204 -8.49 2.13 -14.86
CA MET A 204 -9.29 3.21 -14.28
C MET A 204 -8.40 4.39 -13.87
N LEU A 205 -7.28 4.12 -13.19
CA LEU A 205 -6.39 5.19 -12.75
C LEU A 205 -5.77 5.92 -13.96
N ARG A 206 -5.39 5.19 -15.01
CA ARG A 206 -4.87 5.79 -16.25
C ARG A 206 -5.91 6.68 -16.95
N ASP A 207 -7.17 6.23 -16.98
CA ASP A 207 -8.23 6.95 -17.70
C ASP A 207 -8.67 8.23 -16.96
N HIS A 208 -8.57 8.26 -15.63
CA HIS A 208 -9.01 9.38 -14.80
C HIS A 208 -7.89 10.27 -14.24
N PHE A 209 -6.68 9.72 -14.03
CA PHE A 209 -5.53 10.36 -13.39
C PHE A 209 -4.23 9.95 -14.11
N ARG A 210 -4.18 10.14 -15.43
CA ARG A 210 -3.08 9.66 -16.30
C ARG A 210 -1.69 10.08 -15.81
N ARG A 211 -1.53 11.33 -15.36
CA ARG A 211 -0.22 11.82 -14.92
C ARG A 211 0.27 11.07 -13.68
N VAL A 212 -0.62 10.83 -12.73
CA VAL A 212 -0.32 10.05 -11.52
C VAL A 212 -0.03 8.60 -11.87
N HIS A 213 -0.83 8.01 -12.76
CA HIS A 213 -0.58 6.65 -13.25
C HIS A 213 0.84 6.51 -13.83
N ASP A 214 1.25 7.43 -14.72
CA ASP A 214 2.56 7.37 -15.38
C ASP A 214 3.71 7.60 -14.37
N ARG A 215 3.49 8.46 -13.37
CA ARG A 215 4.41 8.66 -12.25
C ARG A 215 4.56 7.40 -11.42
N LEU A 216 3.46 6.74 -11.05
CA LEU A 216 3.48 5.49 -10.30
C LEU A 216 4.12 4.36 -11.10
N ALA A 217 3.88 4.28 -12.42
CA ALA A 217 4.54 3.30 -13.28
C ALA A 217 6.05 3.47 -13.30
N HIS A 218 6.53 4.72 -13.40
CA HIS A 218 7.95 5.02 -13.30
C HIS A 218 8.50 4.71 -11.90
N PHE A 219 7.79 5.11 -10.83
CA PHE A 219 8.21 4.90 -9.45
C PHE A 219 8.34 3.41 -9.09
N TYR A 220 7.35 2.62 -9.49
CA TYR A 220 7.36 1.18 -9.30
C TYR A 220 8.14 0.44 -10.39
N GLU A 221 8.99 1.09 -11.20
CA GLU A 221 9.78 0.44 -12.26
C GLU A 221 8.96 -0.57 -13.10
N ASP A 222 7.68 -0.27 -13.33
CA ASP A 222 6.72 -1.27 -13.77
C ASP A 222 6.62 -1.24 -15.28
N GLY A 223 7.34 -2.16 -15.92
CA GLY A 223 7.29 -2.37 -17.37
C GLY A 223 6.17 -3.33 -17.80
N ARG A 224 5.04 -3.35 -17.09
CA ARG A 224 3.86 -4.13 -17.49
C ARG A 224 3.32 -3.67 -18.85
#